data_AF-A0A6A4KPC2-F1
#
_entry.id   AF-A0A6A4KPC2-F1
#
_cell.length_a   1.000
_cell.length_b   1.000
_cell.length_c   1.000
_cell.angle_alpha   90.00
_cell.angle_beta   90.00
_cell.angle_gamma   90.00
#
_symmetry.space_group_name_H-M   'P 1'
#
loop_
_entity.id
_entity.type
_entity.pdbx_description
1 polymer ?
#
loop_
_entity_poly.entity_id
_entity_poly.type
_entity_poly.pdbx_seq_one_letter_code
_entity_poly.pdbx_strand_id
1 'polypeptide(L)'
;FDGMDLSDMYGFIEVLVRSPEGLNRPFLPYRSQSSNLLLFPTGEFKGVYFSEELKFAKKLGYKILPIRGYLFDRKPSPFRKFVNEVSDRRVKAKKVGDEGMSYCYKLIMNSLYGRFGINPECTNTEICTPERHAYLQSQADNSMNVIKLVRSDRIEIKRSNKKKKVVYVVSYVRNRKNLEEWIPPTISAVQLSAAITACSRIHMYPFISRDDCYYTDTDSVILGNPLPADHVSSTELGKWKLEHEITEGYFLAPKTYSFLTKDGKEITKQKGKAKNYVCYKWFANQYRDPSLVTKIKHEAEFDRNWKKLNIIKKVYDLKLQLNPESKRDVVYEQGKWIGTKPKHVFDYEVNDRYHLKLDVSVLEEDIEKLKNQKDPTLVIPLQKALDNIKAKLDDEIKGKGIKQELMPTEDEDPWLLRVSEEEMNERLLLIDVYEPWWLPEQESSCLIPTESKAQLLELPTIDQK
;
A
#
# COMPACT_ATOMS: atom_id res chain seq x y z
N PHE A 1 19.12 8.09 -17.94
CA PHE A 1 19.30 9.11 -16.90
C PHE A 1 20.81 9.37 -16.81
N ASP A 2 21.31 10.12 -17.79
CA ASP A 2 22.66 10.70 -17.89
C ASP A 2 23.83 9.78 -17.48
N GLY A 3 23.80 8.53 -17.97
CA GLY A 3 24.84 7.53 -17.73
C GLY A 3 24.93 6.93 -16.32
N MET A 4 24.15 7.42 -15.35
CA MET A 4 24.18 6.95 -13.96
C MET A 4 23.53 5.57 -13.82
N ASP A 5 24.18 4.59 -13.15
CA ASP A 5 23.51 3.33 -12.80
C ASP A 5 22.58 3.51 -11.60
N LEU A 6 21.57 2.65 -11.54
CA LEU A 6 20.64 2.53 -10.42
C LEU A 6 21.35 2.35 -9.07
N SER A 7 22.56 1.77 -9.00
CA SER A 7 23.36 1.60 -7.77
C SER A 7 23.61 2.91 -7.02
N ASP A 8 23.85 3.98 -7.77
CA ASP A 8 24.39 5.23 -7.25
C ASP A 8 23.26 6.21 -6.89
N MET A 9 22.15 6.13 -7.63
CA MET A 9 20.92 6.86 -7.37
C MET A 9 20.43 6.65 -5.93
N TYR A 10 20.08 7.74 -5.24
CA TYR A 10 19.36 7.69 -3.96
C TYR A 10 18.21 8.69 -3.99
N GLY A 11 16.98 8.19 -3.94
CA GLY A 11 15.76 9.00 -4.08
C GLY A 11 14.58 8.25 -4.65
N PHE A 12 13.72 8.94 -5.40
CA PHE A 12 12.50 8.38 -6.00
C PHE A 12 12.53 8.47 -7.51
N ILE A 13 12.31 7.33 -8.18
CA ILE A 13 12.55 7.17 -9.62
C ILE A 13 11.26 6.66 -10.27
N GLU A 14 10.77 7.38 -11.28
CA GLU A 14 9.80 6.86 -12.24
C GLU A 14 10.54 5.90 -13.17
N VAL A 15 10.14 4.63 -13.11
CA VAL A 15 10.71 3.53 -13.90
C VAL A 15 9.62 2.84 -14.69
N LEU A 16 10.04 2.21 -15.77
CA LEU A 16 9.33 1.11 -16.38
C LEU A 16 9.97 -0.21 -15.93
N VAL A 17 9.18 -1.18 -15.47
CA VAL A 17 9.69 -2.45 -14.95
C VAL A 17 9.06 -3.65 -15.65
N ARG A 18 9.86 -4.70 -15.84
CA ARG A 18 9.44 -6.05 -16.28
C ARG A 18 9.82 -7.03 -15.18
N SER A 19 8.83 -7.72 -14.61
CA SER A 19 9.08 -8.76 -13.60
C SER A 19 9.71 -10.00 -14.23
N PRO A 20 10.55 -10.76 -13.51
CA PRO A 20 10.98 -12.07 -13.97
C PRO A 20 9.80 -13.05 -14.06
N GLU A 21 9.93 -14.07 -14.91
CA GLU A 21 8.94 -15.13 -15.08
C GLU A 21 8.83 -16.04 -13.85
N GLY A 22 7.72 -16.78 -13.74
CA GLY A 22 7.48 -17.77 -12.68
C GLY A 22 7.30 -17.22 -11.25
N LEU A 23 7.55 -15.93 -11.01
CA LEU A 23 7.65 -15.35 -9.67
C LEU A 23 6.28 -15.25 -8.97
N ASN A 24 6.00 -16.20 -8.08
CA ASN A 24 4.71 -16.37 -7.39
C ASN A 24 4.37 -15.25 -6.38
N ARG A 25 5.38 -14.56 -5.84
CA ARG A 25 5.25 -13.59 -4.74
C ARG A 25 5.87 -12.22 -5.13
N PRO A 26 5.27 -11.42 -6.04
CA PRO A 26 5.90 -10.20 -6.54
C PRO A 26 6.23 -9.17 -5.48
N PHE A 27 7.35 -8.49 -5.68
CA PHE A 27 7.92 -7.55 -4.71
C PHE A 27 7.45 -6.11 -4.93
N LEU A 28 7.44 -5.62 -6.17
CA LEU A 28 7.07 -4.24 -6.47
C LEU A 28 5.54 -4.06 -6.39
N PRO A 29 5.02 -3.11 -5.60
CA PRO A 29 3.60 -2.79 -5.58
C PRO A 29 3.19 -2.03 -6.86
N TYR A 30 1.94 -2.19 -7.29
CA TYR A 30 1.39 -1.47 -8.44
C TYR A 30 -0.06 -1.04 -8.15
N ARG A 31 -0.41 0.20 -8.51
CA ARG A 31 -1.76 0.75 -8.32
C ARG A 31 -2.54 0.63 -9.62
N SER A 32 -3.40 -0.38 -9.71
CA SER A 32 -4.22 -0.62 -10.90
C SER A 32 -5.15 0.55 -11.19
N GLN A 33 -4.96 1.19 -12.34
CA GLN A 33 -5.74 2.36 -12.75
C GLN A 33 -7.23 2.05 -12.87
N SER A 34 -7.57 0.87 -13.43
CA SER A 34 -8.95 0.43 -13.67
C SER A 34 -9.72 -0.01 -12.42
N SER A 35 -9.04 -0.59 -11.42
CA SER A 35 -9.68 -1.07 -10.18
C SER A 35 -9.44 -0.18 -8.96
N ASN A 36 -8.51 0.76 -9.05
CA ASN A 36 -7.96 1.55 -7.95
C ASN A 36 -7.42 0.68 -6.77
N LEU A 37 -7.04 -0.57 -7.05
CA LEU A 37 -6.48 -1.49 -6.05
C LEU A 37 -4.95 -1.49 -6.06
N LEU A 38 -4.36 -1.57 -4.86
CA LEU A 38 -2.94 -1.87 -4.68
C LEU A 38 -2.70 -3.38 -4.85
N LEU A 39 -2.02 -3.74 -5.92
CA LEU A 39 -1.64 -5.10 -6.32
C LEU A 39 -0.13 -5.33 -6.14
N PHE A 40 0.28 -6.59 -6.22
CA PHE A 40 1.68 -7.01 -6.41
C PHE A 40 1.70 -7.96 -7.61
N PRO A 41 1.82 -7.44 -8.85
CA PRO A 41 1.61 -8.20 -10.08
C PRO A 41 2.92 -8.72 -10.70
N THR A 42 2.78 -9.62 -11.67
CA THR A 42 3.81 -9.91 -12.68
C THR A 42 3.49 -9.20 -14.01
N GLY A 43 4.42 -9.25 -14.95
CA GLY A 43 4.31 -8.57 -16.24
C GLY A 43 5.07 -7.25 -16.25
N GLU A 44 4.51 -6.25 -16.90
CA GLU A 44 5.18 -4.98 -17.19
C GLU A 44 4.33 -3.78 -16.81
N PHE A 45 4.93 -2.83 -16.09
CA PHE A 45 4.21 -1.67 -15.59
C PHE A 45 5.14 -0.50 -15.29
N LYS A 46 4.57 0.71 -15.35
CA LYS A 46 5.24 1.95 -14.98
C LYS A 46 4.89 2.32 -13.54
N GLY A 47 5.84 2.89 -12.81
CA GLY A 47 5.60 3.36 -11.44
C GLY A 47 6.74 4.17 -10.85
N VAL A 48 6.46 4.88 -9.77
CA VAL A 48 7.44 5.66 -9.00
C VAL A 48 7.80 4.88 -7.75
N TYR A 49 9.09 4.58 -7.55
CA TYR A 49 9.58 3.77 -6.44
C TYR A 49 10.79 4.39 -5.77
N PHE A 50 11.04 3.98 -4.52
CA PHE A 50 12.26 4.36 -3.83
C PHE A 50 13.45 3.59 -4.43
N SER A 51 14.55 4.28 -4.71
CA SER A 51 15.80 3.75 -5.28
C SER A 51 16.31 2.46 -4.62
N GLU A 52 16.26 2.35 -3.29
CA GLU A 52 16.70 1.13 -2.59
C GLU A 52 15.72 -0.06 -2.79
N GLU A 53 14.44 0.23 -3.03
CA GLU A 53 13.44 -0.77 -3.44
C GLU A 53 13.75 -1.30 -4.85
N LEU A 54 14.11 -0.41 -5.77
CA LEU A 54 14.51 -0.77 -7.13
C LEU A 54 15.83 -1.55 -7.15
N LYS A 55 16.81 -1.20 -6.30
CA LYS A 55 18.04 -1.98 -6.12
C LYS A 55 17.76 -3.39 -5.58
N PHE A 56 16.77 -3.53 -4.70
CA PHE A 56 16.34 -4.85 -4.22
C PHE A 56 15.61 -5.63 -5.33
N ALA A 57 14.74 -4.98 -6.11
CA ALA A 57 14.07 -5.58 -7.26
C ALA A 57 15.06 -6.05 -8.35
N LYS A 58 16.12 -5.28 -8.67
CA LYS A 58 17.19 -5.68 -9.60
C LYS A 58 17.89 -6.97 -9.13
N LYS A 59 18.08 -7.16 -7.81
CA LYS A 59 18.60 -8.41 -7.21
C LYS A 59 17.63 -9.60 -7.29
N LEU A 60 16.32 -9.34 -7.38
CA LEU A 60 15.29 -10.36 -7.59
C LEU A 60 15.08 -10.70 -9.08
N GLY A 61 15.86 -10.12 -9.99
CA GLY A 61 15.74 -10.37 -11.43
C GLY A 61 14.72 -9.49 -12.17
N TYR A 62 14.19 -8.42 -11.55
CA TYR A 62 13.42 -7.43 -12.29
C TYR A 62 14.33 -6.65 -13.26
N LYS A 63 13.89 -6.53 -14.51
CA LYS A 63 14.47 -5.58 -15.48
C LYS A 63 13.84 -4.20 -15.24
N ILE A 64 14.65 -3.15 -15.18
CA ILE A 64 14.25 -1.82 -14.72
C ILE A 64 14.86 -0.76 -15.64
N LEU A 65 14.02 0.07 -16.27
CA LEU A 65 14.43 1.22 -17.07
C LEU A 65 14.08 2.53 -16.34
N PRO A 66 15.06 3.28 -15.81
CA PRO A 66 14.85 4.64 -15.27
C PRO A 66 14.42 5.63 -16.36
N ILE A 67 13.25 6.24 -16.18
CA ILE A 67 12.73 7.30 -17.04
C ILE A 67 13.21 8.67 -16.52
N ARG A 68 12.87 9.00 -15.25
CA ARG A 68 13.26 10.23 -14.55
C ARG A 68 13.16 10.04 -13.04
N GLY A 69 13.74 10.92 -12.23
CA GLY A 69 13.63 10.81 -10.77
C GLY A 69 14.11 12.04 -10.00
N TYR A 70 13.76 12.07 -8.73
CA TYR A 70 14.21 13.03 -7.72
C TYR A 70 15.31 12.37 -6.89
N LEU A 71 16.51 12.94 -6.90
CA LEU A 71 17.64 12.46 -6.10
C LEU A 71 17.85 13.33 -4.85
N PHE A 72 18.38 12.72 -3.79
CA PHE A 72 18.56 13.35 -2.49
C PHE A 72 19.93 12.99 -1.91
N ASP A 73 20.46 13.87 -1.07
CA ASP A 73 21.59 13.53 -0.20
C ASP A 73 21.23 12.41 0.79
N ARG A 74 22.13 11.43 0.94
CA ARG A 74 22.09 10.54 2.11
C ARG A 74 22.47 11.32 3.36
N LYS A 75 21.53 11.50 4.30
CA LYS A 75 21.77 12.09 5.63
C LYS A 75 21.50 11.05 6.75
N PRO A 76 22.15 11.15 7.92
CA PRO A 76 21.81 10.33 9.09
C PRO A 76 20.33 10.51 9.49
N SER A 77 19.66 9.43 9.90
CA SER A 77 18.24 9.48 10.28
C SER A 77 18.02 10.37 11.53
N PRO A 78 17.26 11.48 11.43
CA PRO A 78 16.98 12.34 12.58
C PRO A 78 16.10 11.63 13.62
N PHE A 79 15.36 10.60 13.20
CA PHE A 79 14.43 9.87 14.05
C PHE A 79 15.10 8.86 14.98
N ARG A 80 16.39 8.54 14.79
CA ARG A 80 17.09 7.50 15.58
C ARG A 80 17.01 7.74 17.09
N LYS A 81 17.19 8.99 17.54
CA LYS A 81 17.08 9.34 18.97
C LYS A 81 15.65 9.17 19.49
N PHE A 82 14.66 9.70 18.76
CA PHE A 82 13.24 9.60 19.09
C PHE A 82 12.76 8.14 19.18
N VAL A 83 13.05 7.32 18.17
CA VAL A 83 12.65 5.91 18.11
C VAL A 83 13.22 5.13 19.28
N ASN A 84 14.51 5.31 19.58
CA ASN A 84 15.16 4.65 20.72
C ASN A 84 14.55 5.09 22.06
N GLU A 85 14.44 6.40 22.32
CA GLU A 85 13.89 6.90 23.58
C GLU A 85 12.44 6.47 23.84
N VAL A 86 11.59 6.44 22.81
CA VAL A 86 10.19 6.00 22.95
C VAL A 86 10.12 4.48 23.09
N SER A 87 10.98 3.72 22.41
CA SER A 87 11.11 2.27 22.59
C SER A 87 11.55 1.90 24.02
N ASP A 88 12.56 2.57 24.58
CA ASP A 88 13.02 2.37 25.95
C ASP A 88 11.91 2.66 26.97
N ARG A 89 11.13 3.73 26.76
CA ARG A 89 9.98 4.07 27.60
C ARG A 89 8.87 3.00 27.49
N ARG A 90 8.59 2.47 26.29
CA ARG A 90 7.66 1.36 26.06
C ARG A 90 8.11 0.07 26.78
N VAL A 91 9.40 -0.25 26.75
CA VAL A 91 9.96 -1.41 27.47
C VAL A 91 9.88 -1.21 28.99
N LYS A 92 10.15 0.00 29.50
CA LYS A 92 9.99 0.34 30.92
C LYS A 92 8.54 0.22 31.38
N ALA A 93 7.58 0.74 30.61
CA ALA A 93 6.14 0.62 30.89
C ALA A 93 5.70 -0.86 30.96
N LYS A 94 6.06 -1.69 29.97
CA LYS A 94 5.84 -3.15 30.00
C LYS A 94 6.39 -3.79 31.29
N LYS A 95 7.60 -3.43 31.72
CA LYS A 95 8.26 -4.01 32.91
C LYS A 95 7.57 -3.69 34.24
N VAL A 96 6.75 -2.64 34.30
CA VAL A 96 5.96 -2.28 35.50
C VAL A 96 4.48 -2.61 35.38
N GLY A 97 4.06 -3.31 34.32
CA GLY A 97 2.66 -3.66 34.08
C GLY A 97 1.79 -2.52 33.53
N ASP A 98 2.38 -1.39 33.14
CA ASP A 98 1.65 -0.24 32.59
C ASP A 98 1.34 -0.46 31.10
N GLU A 99 0.28 -1.24 30.85
CA GLU A 99 -0.23 -1.50 29.51
C GLU A 99 -0.72 -0.23 28.81
N GLY A 100 -1.27 0.72 29.56
CA GLY A 100 -1.77 2.00 29.04
C GLY A 100 -0.66 2.86 28.43
N MET A 101 0.43 3.09 29.17
CA MET A 101 1.57 3.84 28.65
C MET A 101 2.36 3.03 27.60
N SER A 102 2.45 1.70 27.75
CA SER A 102 3.00 0.80 26.72
C SER A 102 2.26 0.97 25.38
N TYR A 103 0.92 1.08 25.42
CA TYR A 103 0.07 1.36 24.26
C TYR A 103 0.25 2.80 23.74
N CYS A 104 0.28 3.82 24.61
CA CYS A 104 0.54 5.21 24.20
C CYS A 104 1.90 5.36 23.48
N TYR A 105 2.98 4.77 24.00
CA TYR A 105 4.29 4.81 23.34
C TYR A 105 4.29 4.05 22.00
N LYS A 106 3.60 2.90 21.92
CA LYS A 106 3.36 2.15 20.66
C LYS A 106 2.65 3.02 19.62
N LEU A 107 1.60 3.74 20.01
CA LEU A 107 0.89 4.68 19.12
C LEU A 107 1.78 5.83 18.66
N ILE A 108 2.55 6.43 19.56
CA ILE A 108 3.44 7.56 19.24
C ILE A 108 4.50 7.16 18.20
N MET A 109 5.08 5.96 18.31
CA MET A 109 6.01 5.43 17.31
C MET A 109 5.33 5.21 15.95
N ASN A 110 4.21 4.50 15.94
CA ASN A 110 3.52 4.11 14.70
C ASN A 110 2.84 5.30 14.00
N SER A 111 2.44 6.34 14.72
CA SER A 111 1.73 7.50 14.13
C SER A 111 2.66 8.47 13.41
N LEU A 112 3.98 8.44 13.66
CA LEU A 112 4.92 9.41 13.10
C LEU A 112 5.04 9.30 11.57
N TYR A 113 5.22 8.09 11.02
CA TYR A 113 5.33 7.93 9.56
C TYR A 113 3.98 8.20 8.86
N GLY A 114 2.86 7.85 9.51
CA GLY A 114 1.52 8.19 9.04
C GLY A 114 1.27 9.70 9.00
N ARG A 115 1.88 10.48 9.91
CA ARG A 115 1.82 11.95 9.89
C ARG A 115 2.47 12.53 8.63
N PHE A 116 3.64 12.02 8.25
CA PHE A 116 4.32 12.40 7.02
C PHE A 116 3.55 11.97 5.76
N GLY A 117 2.79 10.88 5.84
CA GLY A 117 1.95 10.37 4.76
C GLY A 117 0.57 11.01 4.63
N ILE A 118 0.26 12.09 5.37
CA ILE A 118 -1.02 12.80 5.23
C ILE A 118 -1.13 13.34 3.80
N ASN A 119 -2.19 12.93 3.09
CA ASN A 119 -2.54 13.41 1.76
C ASN A 119 -2.62 14.96 1.76
N PRO A 120 -1.80 15.66 0.94
CA PRO A 120 -1.87 17.10 0.81
C PRO A 120 -3.27 17.64 0.46
N GLU A 121 -4.08 16.97 -0.37
CA GLU A 121 -5.47 17.38 -0.65
C GLU A 121 -6.38 17.15 0.57
N CYS A 122 -6.43 18.14 1.47
CA CYS A 122 -7.11 18.04 2.75
C CYS A 122 -8.59 18.45 2.66
N THR A 123 -9.49 17.52 2.99
CA THR A 123 -10.92 17.83 3.16
C THR A 123 -11.16 18.55 4.49
N ASN A 124 -11.38 19.86 4.40
CA ASN A 124 -11.85 20.68 5.51
C ASN A 124 -13.35 20.39 5.74
N THR A 125 -13.82 20.43 6.97
CA THR A 125 -15.25 20.35 7.29
C THR A 125 -15.62 21.39 8.35
N GLU A 126 -16.55 22.29 8.02
CA GLU A 126 -17.02 23.35 8.94
C GLU A 126 -18.55 23.28 9.13
N ILE A 127 -19.00 23.74 10.30
CA ILE A 127 -20.43 24.01 10.56
C ILE A 127 -20.64 25.51 10.41
N CYS A 128 -21.29 25.93 9.32
CA CYS A 128 -21.35 27.34 8.92
C CYS A 128 -22.78 27.90 8.88
N THR A 129 -22.87 29.21 8.72
CA THR A 129 -24.14 29.93 8.53
C THR A 129 -24.58 29.91 7.05
N PRO A 130 -25.83 30.29 6.71
CA PRO A 130 -26.29 30.35 5.33
C PRO A 130 -25.45 31.28 4.43
N GLU A 131 -24.94 32.38 4.97
CA GLU A 131 -24.15 33.38 4.25
C GLU A 131 -22.77 32.82 3.89
N ARG A 132 -22.13 32.13 4.86
CA ARG A 132 -20.87 31.42 4.63
C ARG A 132 -21.04 30.22 3.70
N HIS A 133 -22.18 29.52 3.76
CA HIS A 133 -22.51 28.47 2.79
C HIS A 133 -22.59 29.04 1.36
N ALA A 134 -23.33 30.13 1.17
CA ALA A 134 -23.45 30.79 -0.14
C ALA A 134 -22.08 31.26 -0.68
N TYR A 135 -21.20 31.79 0.17
CA TYR A 135 -19.82 32.11 -0.20
C TYR A 135 -19.02 30.86 -0.61
N LEU A 136 -19.06 29.76 0.16
CA LEU A 136 -18.35 28.53 -0.21
C LEU A 136 -18.85 27.94 -1.53
N GLN A 137 -20.14 28.12 -1.83
CA GLN A 137 -20.74 27.71 -3.09
C GLN A 137 -20.26 28.60 -4.26
N SER A 138 -20.27 29.94 -4.12
CA SER A 138 -19.74 30.82 -5.18
C SER A 138 -18.24 30.65 -5.43
N GLN A 139 -17.45 30.20 -4.44
CA GLN A 139 -16.04 29.83 -4.65
C GLN A 139 -15.83 28.47 -5.34
N ALA A 140 -16.84 27.59 -5.32
CA ALA A 140 -16.81 26.31 -6.03
C ALA A 140 -17.34 26.44 -7.46
N ASP A 141 -18.37 27.27 -7.66
CA ASP A 141 -18.99 27.54 -8.96
C ASP A 141 -18.19 28.57 -9.80
N ASN A 142 -17.17 29.20 -9.23
CA ASN A 142 -16.23 30.09 -9.93
C ASN A 142 -15.42 29.33 -10.99
N SER A 143 -15.11 29.96 -12.13
CA SER A 143 -14.33 29.36 -13.23
C SER A 143 -12.99 28.78 -12.75
N MET A 144 -12.30 29.50 -11.85
CA MET A 144 -11.02 29.07 -11.26
C MET A 144 -11.15 27.88 -10.29
N ASN A 145 -12.36 27.40 -9.97
CA ASN A 145 -12.59 26.16 -9.21
C ASN A 145 -11.89 26.09 -7.82
N VAL A 146 -11.70 27.26 -7.19
CA VAL A 146 -10.90 27.48 -5.95
C VAL A 146 -11.29 26.54 -4.81
N ILE A 147 -12.54 26.08 -4.74
CA ILE A 147 -13.01 25.11 -3.75
C ILE A 147 -13.66 23.91 -4.45
N LYS A 148 -13.35 22.69 -3.99
CA LYS A 148 -14.15 21.50 -4.32
C LYS A 148 -15.18 21.28 -3.22
N LEU A 149 -16.46 21.54 -3.49
CA LEU A 149 -17.52 21.08 -2.59
C LEU A 149 -17.62 19.54 -2.66
N VAL A 150 -17.47 18.88 -1.52
CA VAL A 150 -17.56 17.42 -1.37
C VAL A 150 -18.88 17.02 -0.69
N ARG A 151 -19.37 17.84 0.24
CA ARG A 151 -20.66 17.67 0.91
C ARG A 151 -21.25 19.01 1.34
N SER A 152 -22.56 19.16 1.24
CA SER A 152 -23.31 20.22 1.93
C SER A 152 -24.63 19.66 2.46
N ASP A 153 -24.75 19.56 3.79
CA ASP A 153 -25.99 19.16 4.46
C ASP A 153 -26.59 20.36 5.21
N ARG A 154 -27.81 20.77 4.82
CA ARG A 154 -28.60 21.79 5.53
C ARG A 154 -29.25 21.21 6.78
N ILE A 155 -29.03 21.83 7.94
CA ILE A 155 -29.53 21.40 9.24
C ILE A 155 -30.41 22.50 9.86
N GLU A 156 -31.60 22.12 10.33
CA GLU A 156 -32.49 23.00 11.11
C GLU A 156 -32.42 22.69 12.60
N ILE A 157 -31.72 23.54 13.36
CA ILE A 157 -31.63 23.43 14.82
C ILE A 157 -32.84 24.13 15.43
N LYS A 158 -33.75 23.34 16.01
CA LYS A 158 -34.75 23.84 16.97
C LYS A 158 -34.12 23.89 18.36
N ARG A 159 -34.16 25.06 19.02
CA ARG A 159 -33.98 25.18 20.47
C ARG A 159 -35.35 25.44 21.10
N SER A 160 -35.59 24.91 22.30
CA SER A 160 -36.86 25.15 23.00
C SER A 160 -37.12 26.65 23.12
N ASN A 161 -38.35 27.06 22.81
CA ASN A 161 -38.85 28.43 22.83
C ASN A 161 -38.03 29.47 22.02
N LYS A 162 -37.30 29.07 20.96
CA LYS A 162 -36.62 30.02 20.05
C LYS A 162 -36.87 29.68 18.57
N LYS A 163 -36.81 30.71 17.70
CA LYS A 163 -36.90 30.57 16.24
C LYS A 163 -35.90 29.51 15.74
N LYS A 164 -36.28 28.72 14.71
CA LYS A 164 -35.37 27.76 14.05
C LYS A 164 -34.08 28.47 13.64
N LYS A 165 -32.90 27.94 13.98
CA LYS A 165 -31.63 28.35 13.37
C LYS A 165 -31.25 27.37 12.28
N VAL A 166 -31.02 27.88 11.06
CA VAL A 166 -30.43 27.10 9.97
C VAL A 166 -28.92 27.18 10.08
N VAL A 167 -28.24 26.04 9.93
CA VAL A 167 -26.79 25.94 9.73
C VAL A 167 -26.53 24.90 8.62
N TYR A 168 -25.33 24.89 8.08
CA TYR A 168 -24.90 23.91 7.08
C TYR A 168 -23.67 23.17 7.61
N VAL A 169 -23.56 21.87 7.35
CA VAL A 169 -22.31 21.13 7.52
C VAL A 169 -21.71 20.93 6.15
N VAL A 170 -20.60 21.62 5.89
CA VAL A 170 -19.98 21.70 4.57
C VAL A 170 -18.61 21.05 4.64
N SER A 171 -18.34 20.12 3.73
CA SER A 171 -17.04 19.47 3.56
C SER A 171 -16.46 19.87 2.20
N TYR A 172 -15.22 20.36 2.17
CA TYR A 172 -14.60 20.88 0.96
C TYR A 172 -13.07 20.75 0.94
N VAL A 173 -12.48 20.73 -0.26
CA VAL A 173 -11.02 20.80 -0.49
C VAL A 173 -10.67 22.19 -1.02
N ARG A 174 -9.55 22.78 -0.54
CA ARG A 174 -9.05 24.10 -0.99
C ARG A 174 -7.72 24.04 -1.74
N ASN A 175 -6.82 23.14 -1.36
CA ASN A 175 -5.50 23.02 -1.93
C ASN A 175 -5.48 22.00 -3.08
N ARG A 176 -6.20 22.34 -4.16
CA ARG A 176 -6.21 21.57 -5.41
C ARG A 176 -5.03 21.95 -6.31
N LYS A 177 -4.62 21.01 -7.16
CA LYS A 177 -3.54 21.12 -8.16
C LYS A 177 -3.71 22.20 -9.24
N ASN A 178 -4.92 22.76 -9.38
CA ASN A 178 -5.29 23.69 -10.44
C ASN A 178 -5.37 25.15 -9.93
N LEU A 179 -4.51 25.53 -8.98
CA LEU A 179 -4.44 26.89 -8.43
C LEU A 179 -3.01 27.41 -8.55
N GLU A 180 -2.88 28.73 -8.74
CA GLU A 180 -1.60 29.42 -8.96
C GLU A 180 -0.66 29.36 -7.74
N GLU A 181 -1.16 28.94 -6.57
CA GLU A 181 -0.40 28.73 -5.34
C GLU A 181 -0.84 27.40 -4.70
N TRP A 182 0.03 26.39 -4.70
CA TRP A 182 -0.23 25.12 -4.02
C TRP A 182 0.14 25.24 -2.54
N ILE A 183 -0.86 25.13 -1.67
CA ILE A 183 -0.68 25.23 -0.22
C ILE A 183 -0.79 23.84 0.42
N PRO A 184 0.30 23.05 0.51
CA PRO A 184 0.28 21.77 1.20
C PRO A 184 0.16 21.96 2.72
N PRO A 185 -0.32 20.95 3.47
CA PRO A 185 -0.18 20.93 4.91
C PRO A 185 1.31 20.92 5.26
N THR A 186 1.78 21.88 6.06
CA THR A 186 3.18 22.08 6.53
C THR A 186 3.76 20.95 7.41
N ILE A 187 3.09 19.79 7.41
CA ILE A 187 3.33 18.58 8.20
C ILE A 187 3.40 17.32 7.32
N SER A 188 3.08 17.44 6.02
CA SER A 188 3.19 16.34 5.06
C SER A 188 4.63 16.27 4.54
N ALA A 189 5.11 15.05 4.36
CA ALA A 189 6.42 14.73 3.82
C ALA A 189 6.35 13.31 3.22
N VAL A 190 5.50 13.14 2.20
CA VAL A 190 5.16 11.84 1.60
C VAL A 190 6.40 11.06 1.15
N GLN A 191 7.49 11.73 0.76
CA GLN A 191 8.80 11.14 0.46
C GLN A 191 9.37 10.32 1.63
N LEU A 192 9.25 10.80 2.87
CA LEU A 192 9.74 10.09 4.05
C LEU A 192 8.90 8.85 4.34
N SER A 193 7.58 8.97 4.22
CA SER A 193 6.66 7.87 4.49
C SER A 193 6.74 6.77 3.42
N ALA A 194 6.79 7.15 2.15
CA ALA A 194 7.02 6.24 1.04
C ALA A 194 8.35 5.47 1.20
N ALA A 195 9.44 6.15 1.58
CA ALA A 195 10.74 5.52 1.83
C ALA A 195 10.71 4.57 3.04
N ILE A 196 10.02 4.95 4.13
CA ILE A 196 9.83 4.08 5.31
C ILE A 196 9.09 2.80 4.90
N THR A 197 7.96 2.90 4.18
CA THR A 197 7.22 1.69 3.76
C THR A 197 7.99 0.84 2.75
N ALA A 198 8.81 1.45 1.88
CA ALA A 198 9.70 0.73 0.98
C ALA A 198 10.77 -0.07 1.76
N CYS A 199 11.43 0.55 2.73
CA CYS A 199 12.37 -0.13 3.62
C CYS A 199 11.70 -1.26 4.43
N SER A 200 10.46 -1.07 4.88
CA SER A 200 9.68 -2.15 5.50
C SER A 200 9.40 -3.30 4.52
N ARG A 201 9.04 -3.03 3.26
CA ARG A 201 8.86 -4.09 2.24
C ARG A 201 10.15 -4.85 1.96
N ILE A 202 11.29 -4.16 1.84
CA ILE A 202 12.62 -4.79 1.68
C ILE A 202 12.93 -5.71 2.88
N HIS A 203 12.67 -5.26 4.10
CA HIS A 203 12.92 -6.06 5.32
C HIS A 203 11.96 -7.26 5.44
N MET A 204 10.70 -7.10 5.04
CA MET A 204 9.69 -8.17 5.09
C MET A 204 9.90 -9.24 4.00
N TYR A 205 10.42 -8.87 2.84
CA TYR A 205 10.43 -9.76 1.67
C TYR A 205 11.15 -11.11 1.89
N PRO A 206 12.34 -11.20 2.52
CA PRO A 206 13.01 -12.49 2.79
C PRO A 206 12.18 -13.48 3.61
N PHE A 207 11.19 -13.01 4.37
CA PHE A 207 10.26 -13.84 5.13
C PHE A 207 9.02 -14.16 4.29
N ILE A 208 8.48 -13.17 3.57
CA ILE A 208 7.33 -13.34 2.65
C ILE A 208 7.66 -14.31 1.51
N SER A 209 8.88 -14.26 0.97
CA SER A 209 9.32 -14.99 -0.23
C SER A 209 9.51 -16.48 -0.03
N ARG A 210 9.51 -16.96 1.23
CA ARG A 210 9.65 -18.38 1.58
C ARG A 210 8.47 -19.19 1.05
N ASP A 211 8.73 -20.41 0.59
CA ASP A 211 7.66 -21.31 0.12
C ASP A 211 6.64 -21.63 1.21
N ASP A 212 7.11 -21.78 2.45
CA ASP A 212 6.29 -22.08 3.64
C ASP A 212 5.57 -20.87 4.27
N CYS A 213 5.65 -19.68 3.66
CA CYS A 213 4.92 -18.50 4.15
C CYS A 213 3.47 -18.52 3.66
N TYR A 214 2.52 -18.92 4.50
CA TYR A 214 1.09 -19.06 4.18
C TYR A 214 0.34 -17.73 4.08
N TYR A 215 0.70 -16.73 4.90
CA TYR A 215 0.01 -15.44 4.94
C TYR A 215 0.94 -14.32 5.43
N THR A 216 0.63 -13.08 5.06
CA THR A 216 1.30 -11.86 5.55
C THR A 216 0.36 -10.67 5.50
N ASP A 217 0.48 -9.76 6.46
CA ASP A 217 -0.27 -8.49 6.52
C ASP A 217 0.59 -7.43 7.19
N THR A 218 1.00 -6.42 6.42
CA THR A 218 1.84 -5.28 6.82
C THR A 218 3.22 -5.66 7.41
N ASP A 219 3.25 -6.17 8.62
CA ASP A 219 4.39 -6.44 9.49
C ASP A 219 4.28 -7.81 10.22
N SER A 220 3.36 -8.66 9.75
CA SER A 220 3.13 -10.06 10.19
C SER A 220 3.48 -11.07 9.10
N VAL A 221 3.93 -12.27 9.49
CA VAL A 221 4.06 -13.46 8.61
C VAL A 221 3.60 -14.73 9.34
N ILE A 222 2.96 -15.64 8.60
CA ILE A 222 2.60 -16.99 9.07
C ILE A 222 3.42 -18.00 8.30
N LEU A 223 4.25 -18.77 9.00
CA LEU A 223 5.24 -19.70 8.43
C LEU A 223 4.97 -21.14 8.88
N GLY A 224 5.28 -22.11 8.02
CA GLY A 224 5.28 -23.53 8.36
C GLY A 224 6.43 -23.92 9.29
N ASN A 225 7.64 -23.42 9.03
CA ASN A 225 8.83 -23.67 9.86
C ASN A 225 9.20 -22.43 10.68
N PRO A 226 9.71 -22.60 11.91
CA PRO A 226 10.14 -21.47 12.75
C PRO A 226 11.25 -20.64 12.10
N LEU A 227 11.40 -19.38 12.55
CA LEU A 227 12.60 -18.60 12.27
C LEU A 227 13.76 -18.98 13.22
N PRO A 228 15.02 -18.80 12.80
CA PRO A 228 16.17 -18.92 13.68
C PRO A 228 16.06 -17.98 14.90
N ALA A 229 16.58 -18.42 16.05
CA ALA A 229 16.33 -17.78 17.35
C ALA A 229 16.94 -16.38 17.50
N ASP A 230 17.95 -16.03 16.70
CA ASP A 230 18.56 -14.69 16.66
C ASP A 230 17.61 -13.65 16.04
N HIS A 231 16.74 -14.06 15.10
CA HIS A 231 15.70 -13.21 14.52
C HIS A 231 14.48 -12.99 15.44
N VAL A 232 14.34 -13.73 16.54
CA VAL A 232 13.12 -13.76 17.38
C VAL A 232 13.37 -13.14 18.76
N SER A 233 12.56 -12.14 19.14
CA SER A 233 12.57 -11.50 20.46
C SER A 233 11.29 -10.70 20.71
N SER A 234 10.73 -10.79 21.91
CA SER A 234 9.48 -10.09 22.29
C SER A 234 9.69 -8.66 22.82
N THR A 235 10.96 -8.24 22.94
CA THR A 235 11.39 -6.97 23.56
C THR A 235 12.36 -6.15 22.72
N GLU A 236 13.18 -6.77 21.86
CA GLU A 236 14.12 -6.05 20.99
C GLU A 236 13.42 -5.43 19.76
N LEU A 237 13.83 -4.22 19.41
CA LEU A 237 13.27 -3.49 18.27
C LEU A 237 13.81 -4.06 16.95
N GLY A 238 12.92 -4.41 16.02
CA GLY A 238 13.28 -4.95 14.70
C GLY A 238 13.50 -6.47 14.66
N LYS A 239 13.25 -7.18 15.76
CA LYS A 239 13.12 -8.65 15.79
C LYS A 239 11.64 -9.06 15.79
N TRP A 240 11.40 -10.33 15.44
CA TRP A 240 10.07 -10.95 15.40
C TRP A 240 9.61 -11.37 16.80
N LYS A 241 8.40 -10.99 17.19
CA LYS A 241 7.69 -11.62 18.32
C LYS A 241 6.92 -12.84 17.80
N LEU A 242 7.15 -13.99 18.43
CA LEU A 242 6.26 -15.14 18.30
C LEU A 242 4.95 -14.78 19.02
N GLU A 243 3.86 -14.71 18.26
CA GLU A 243 2.52 -14.45 18.81
C GLU A 243 1.83 -15.76 19.16
N HIS A 244 1.72 -16.67 18.16
CA HIS A 244 0.98 -17.92 18.32
C HIS A 244 1.68 -19.09 17.63
N GLU A 245 1.67 -20.26 18.27
CA GLU A 245 1.80 -21.53 17.58
C GLU A 245 0.40 -21.95 17.07
N ILE A 246 0.28 -22.13 15.77
CA ILE A 246 -0.94 -22.50 15.04
C ILE A 246 -0.98 -24.02 14.86
N THR A 247 -2.17 -24.62 14.72
CA THR A 247 -2.31 -26.06 14.40
C THR A 247 -2.91 -26.30 13.01
N GLU A 248 -4.02 -25.65 12.69
CA GLU A 248 -4.69 -25.64 11.38
C GLU A 248 -5.26 -24.24 11.12
N GLY A 249 -5.23 -23.76 9.88
CA GLY A 249 -5.67 -22.40 9.53
C GLY A 249 -6.07 -22.21 8.07
N TYR A 250 -7.06 -21.34 7.86
CA TYR A 250 -7.70 -21.03 6.59
C TYR A 250 -7.47 -19.56 6.22
N PHE A 251 -6.63 -19.31 5.21
CA PHE A 251 -6.17 -17.97 4.81
C PHE A 251 -6.77 -17.56 3.46
N LEU A 252 -8.08 -17.26 3.45
CA LEU A 252 -8.86 -17.25 2.21
C LEU A 252 -8.82 -15.92 1.43
N ALA A 253 -8.62 -14.79 2.10
CA ALA A 253 -8.40 -13.48 1.45
C ALA A 253 -7.69 -12.49 2.40
N PRO A 254 -7.26 -11.30 1.93
CA PRO A 254 -6.68 -10.28 2.80
C PRO A 254 -7.63 -9.87 3.95
N LYS A 255 -7.14 -9.90 5.20
CA LYS A 255 -7.92 -9.64 6.43
C LYS A 255 -9.19 -10.51 6.52
N THR A 256 -9.09 -11.75 6.04
CA THR A 256 -10.16 -12.75 5.92
C THR A 256 -9.54 -14.12 6.19
N TYR A 257 -9.30 -14.44 7.47
CA TYR A 257 -8.72 -15.72 7.89
C TYR A 257 -9.20 -16.19 9.27
N SER A 258 -9.04 -17.48 9.53
CA SER A 258 -9.29 -18.10 10.84
C SER A 258 -8.33 -19.27 11.08
N PHE A 259 -7.82 -19.42 12.29
CA PHE A 259 -6.95 -20.54 12.68
C PHE A 259 -7.15 -20.96 14.14
N LEU A 260 -6.70 -22.18 14.46
CA LEU A 260 -6.62 -22.71 15.81
C LEU A 260 -5.18 -22.59 16.34
N THR A 261 -5.00 -22.22 17.61
CA THR A 261 -3.69 -22.31 18.27
C THR A 261 -3.42 -23.70 18.83
N LYS A 262 -2.16 -23.95 19.20
CA LYS A 262 -1.70 -25.14 19.93
C LYS A 262 -2.41 -25.35 21.27
N ASP A 263 -2.89 -24.27 21.88
CA ASP A 263 -3.69 -24.25 23.12
C ASP A 263 -5.20 -24.45 22.85
N GLY A 264 -5.61 -24.67 21.60
CA GLY A 264 -7.00 -24.86 21.19
C GLY A 264 -7.82 -23.58 21.02
N LYS A 265 -7.20 -22.39 21.03
CA LYS A 265 -7.91 -21.11 20.87
C LYS A 265 -8.23 -20.86 19.38
N GLU A 266 -9.51 -20.62 19.05
CA GLU A 266 -9.88 -20.04 17.75
C GLU A 266 -9.46 -18.57 17.69
N ILE A 267 -8.80 -18.18 16.60
CA ILE A 267 -8.49 -16.78 16.27
C ILE A 267 -8.99 -16.48 14.86
N THR A 268 -10.09 -15.73 14.80
CA THR A 268 -10.78 -15.36 13.56
C THR A 268 -10.66 -13.85 13.32
N LYS A 269 -10.07 -13.46 12.18
CA LYS A 269 -9.89 -12.04 11.80
C LYS A 269 -10.52 -11.80 10.41
N GLN A 270 -11.62 -11.04 10.41
CA GLN A 270 -12.47 -10.77 9.24
C GLN A 270 -12.72 -9.26 9.09
N LYS A 271 -12.60 -8.73 7.86
CA LYS A 271 -12.82 -7.30 7.58
C LYS A 271 -14.31 -6.92 7.60
N GLY A 272 -14.64 -5.89 8.37
CA GLY A 272 -15.95 -5.22 8.35
C GLY A 272 -17.05 -5.94 9.14
N LYS A 273 -18.30 -5.58 8.86
CA LYS A 273 -19.50 -5.98 9.63
C LYS A 273 -19.74 -7.49 9.73
N ALA A 274 -19.08 -8.29 8.89
CA ALA A 274 -19.14 -9.75 8.92
C ALA A 274 -18.43 -10.39 10.14
N LYS A 275 -17.53 -9.68 10.83
CA LYS A 275 -16.63 -10.24 11.86
C LYS A 275 -17.35 -11.09 12.91
N ASN A 276 -18.47 -10.63 13.44
CA ASN A 276 -19.17 -11.28 14.55
C ASN A 276 -20.09 -12.43 14.12
N TYR A 277 -20.05 -12.83 12.84
CA TYR A 277 -20.92 -13.84 12.25
C TYR A 277 -20.16 -14.93 11.48
N VAL A 278 -18.82 -14.89 11.50
CA VAL A 278 -17.95 -15.91 10.94
C VAL A 278 -17.12 -16.53 12.07
N CYS A 279 -16.91 -17.83 11.97
CA CYS A 279 -16.06 -18.61 12.87
C CYS A 279 -15.25 -19.63 12.06
N TYR A 280 -14.35 -20.36 12.68
CA TYR A 280 -13.51 -21.36 12.04
C TYR A 280 -14.28 -22.35 11.15
N LYS A 281 -15.46 -22.80 11.60
CA LYS A 281 -16.34 -23.68 10.81
C LYS A 281 -16.89 -23.01 9.54
N TRP A 282 -17.13 -21.69 9.55
CA TRP A 282 -17.51 -20.95 8.34
C TRP A 282 -16.34 -20.92 7.35
N PHE A 283 -15.12 -20.64 7.80
CA PHE A 283 -13.92 -20.66 6.94
C PHE A 283 -13.65 -22.05 6.35
N ALA A 284 -13.73 -23.11 7.16
CA ALA A 284 -13.56 -24.49 6.69
C ALA A 284 -14.63 -24.91 5.66
N ASN A 285 -15.85 -24.37 5.76
CA ASN A 285 -16.89 -24.58 4.76
C ASN A 285 -16.64 -23.76 3.49
N GLN A 286 -16.29 -22.48 3.62
CA GLN A 286 -16.01 -21.59 2.48
C GLN A 286 -14.74 -21.99 1.71
N TYR A 287 -13.83 -22.75 2.33
CA TYR A 287 -12.70 -23.39 1.64
C TYR A 287 -13.14 -24.60 0.81
N ARG A 288 -14.04 -25.44 1.34
CA ARG A 288 -14.59 -26.61 0.62
C ARG A 288 -15.49 -26.21 -0.55
N ASP A 289 -16.27 -25.14 -0.39
CA ASP A 289 -17.09 -24.53 -1.43
C ASP A 289 -17.01 -23.00 -1.35
N PRO A 290 -16.15 -22.36 -2.17
CA PRO A 290 -16.04 -20.91 -2.24
C PRO A 290 -17.31 -20.20 -2.72
N SER A 291 -18.27 -20.90 -3.33
CA SER A 291 -19.52 -20.33 -3.84
C SER A 291 -20.60 -20.14 -2.77
N LEU A 292 -20.40 -20.67 -1.55
CA LEU A 292 -21.36 -20.55 -0.45
C LEU A 292 -21.70 -19.08 -0.15
N VAL A 293 -23.00 -18.78 -0.07
CA VAL A 293 -23.53 -17.48 0.34
C VAL A 293 -24.48 -17.65 1.51
N THR A 294 -24.07 -17.22 2.70
CA THR A 294 -24.96 -17.17 3.88
C THR A 294 -25.58 -15.80 4.01
N LYS A 295 -26.92 -15.72 4.08
CA LYS A 295 -27.64 -14.46 4.36
C LYS A 295 -27.89 -14.35 5.86
N ILE A 296 -27.53 -13.22 6.45
CA ILE A 296 -27.73 -12.93 7.88
C ILE A 296 -28.37 -11.55 8.04
N LYS A 297 -29.03 -11.33 9.19
CA LYS A 297 -29.44 -9.98 9.62
C LYS A 297 -28.38 -9.42 10.56
N HIS A 298 -27.92 -8.21 10.27
CA HIS A 298 -26.99 -7.46 11.09
C HIS A 298 -27.65 -6.17 11.59
N GLU A 299 -27.59 -5.96 12.90
CA GLU A 299 -28.12 -4.78 13.55
C GLU A 299 -26.98 -3.82 13.89
N ALA A 300 -27.12 -2.56 13.46
CA ALA A 300 -26.25 -1.47 13.84
C ALA A 300 -27.02 -0.55 14.78
N GLU A 301 -26.75 -0.66 16.09
CA GLU A 301 -27.43 0.13 17.13
C GLU A 301 -27.17 1.64 17.01
N PHE A 302 -25.96 2.00 16.57
CA PHE A 302 -25.44 3.38 16.58
C PHE A 302 -25.30 4.00 15.18
N ASP A 303 -26.23 3.77 14.26
CA ASP A 303 -26.18 4.44 12.95
C ASP A 303 -26.56 5.93 13.04
N ARG A 304 -25.80 6.78 12.33
CA ARG A 304 -25.86 8.25 12.46
C ARG A 304 -26.69 8.88 11.36
N ASN A 305 -27.88 9.39 11.70
CA ASN A 305 -28.73 10.12 10.76
C ASN A 305 -28.41 11.62 10.75
N TRP A 306 -27.43 12.02 9.95
CA TRP A 306 -26.98 13.42 9.83
C TRP A 306 -28.10 14.42 9.49
N LYS A 307 -29.15 14.01 8.74
CA LYS A 307 -30.27 14.88 8.36
C LYS A 307 -31.26 15.14 9.51
N LYS A 308 -31.35 14.23 10.48
CA LYS A 308 -32.20 14.36 11.68
C LYS A 308 -31.42 14.67 12.96
N LEU A 309 -30.08 14.64 12.91
CA LEU A 309 -29.17 14.71 14.05
C LEU A 309 -29.53 13.73 15.18
N ASN A 310 -29.96 12.52 14.83
CA ASN A 310 -30.23 11.46 15.80
C ASN A 310 -29.48 10.16 15.46
N ILE A 311 -29.27 9.37 16.51
CA ILE A 311 -28.80 7.97 16.41
C ILE A 311 -30.04 7.09 16.19
N ILE A 312 -29.92 6.08 15.33
CA ILE A 312 -30.98 5.11 15.03
C ILE A 312 -30.40 3.70 14.91
N LYS A 313 -31.12 2.72 15.47
CA LYS A 313 -30.92 1.31 15.16
C LYS A 313 -31.30 1.06 13.70
N LYS A 314 -30.47 0.36 12.93
CA LYS A 314 -30.78 -0.12 11.58
C LYS A 314 -30.45 -1.60 11.44
N VAL A 315 -31.39 -2.35 10.86
CA VAL A 315 -31.19 -3.74 10.46
C VAL A 315 -30.84 -3.77 8.97
N TYR A 316 -29.85 -4.58 8.60
CA TYR A 316 -29.41 -4.80 7.23
C TYR A 316 -29.27 -6.29 6.96
N ASP A 317 -29.69 -6.77 5.79
CA ASP A 317 -29.32 -8.10 5.32
C ASP A 317 -27.87 -8.06 4.80
N LEU A 318 -26.95 -8.81 5.43
CA LEU A 318 -25.60 -9.03 4.91
C LEU A 318 -25.54 -10.38 4.19
N LYS A 319 -24.77 -10.40 3.09
CA LYS A 319 -24.32 -11.63 2.44
C LYS A 319 -22.90 -11.93 2.92
N LEU A 320 -22.72 -13.03 3.66
CA LEU A 320 -21.42 -13.63 3.89
C LEU A 320 -21.09 -14.48 2.67
N GLN A 321 -20.04 -14.09 1.94
CA GLN A 321 -19.51 -14.78 0.75
C GLN A 321 -18.03 -14.43 0.62
N LEU A 322 -17.22 -15.31 0.04
CA LEU A 322 -15.83 -14.99 -0.28
C LEU A 322 -15.75 -14.08 -1.53
N ASN A 323 -14.67 -13.30 -1.63
CA ASN A 323 -14.27 -12.61 -2.86
C ASN A 323 -12.74 -12.61 -2.98
N PRO A 324 -12.14 -13.76 -3.38
CA PRO A 324 -10.69 -13.94 -3.37
C PRO A 324 -10.00 -13.20 -4.54
N GLU A 325 -10.70 -13.07 -5.68
CA GLU A 325 -10.20 -12.53 -6.95
C GLU A 325 -9.83 -11.04 -6.91
N SER A 326 -10.07 -10.34 -5.81
CA SER A 326 -9.79 -8.91 -5.69
C SER A 326 -8.32 -8.55 -5.93
N LYS A 327 -7.35 -9.34 -5.42
CA LYS A 327 -5.90 -9.02 -5.50
C LYS A 327 -5.01 -10.04 -6.19
N ARG A 328 -5.44 -11.30 -6.29
CA ARG A 328 -4.71 -12.42 -6.92
C ARG A 328 -5.73 -13.27 -7.68
N ASP A 329 -5.28 -13.99 -8.70
CA ASP A 329 -6.16 -14.87 -9.47
C ASP A 329 -6.22 -16.25 -8.80
N VAL A 330 -7.40 -16.84 -8.76
CA VAL A 330 -7.62 -18.16 -8.16
C VAL A 330 -7.13 -19.25 -9.11
N VAL A 331 -6.49 -20.30 -8.56
CA VAL A 331 -6.04 -21.47 -9.30
C VAL A 331 -6.87 -22.68 -8.88
N TYR A 332 -7.54 -23.28 -9.86
CA TYR A 332 -8.36 -24.49 -9.69
C TYR A 332 -7.74 -25.67 -10.42
N GLU A 333 -7.81 -26.85 -9.82
CA GLU A 333 -7.45 -28.13 -10.42
C GLU A 333 -8.57 -29.15 -10.15
N GLN A 334 -9.05 -29.83 -11.20
CA GLN A 334 -10.20 -30.74 -11.12
C GLN A 334 -11.44 -30.13 -10.42
N GLY A 335 -11.64 -28.81 -10.56
CA GLY A 335 -12.72 -28.06 -9.91
C GLY A 335 -12.48 -27.70 -8.43
N LYS A 336 -11.38 -28.14 -7.81
CA LYS A 336 -10.99 -27.79 -6.44
C LYS A 336 -10.06 -26.57 -6.44
N TRP A 337 -10.23 -25.68 -5.47
CA TRP A 337 -9.32 -24.56 -5.26
C TRP A 337 -8.00 -25.07 -4.65
N ILE A 338 -6.88 -24.90 -5.36
CA ILE A 338 -5.54 -25.35 -4.91
C ILE A 338 -4.59 -24.21 -4.52
N GLY A 339 -4.86 -22.98 -4.94
CA GLY A 339 -4.02 -21.83 -4.58
C GLY A 339 -4.40 -20.53 -5.28
N THR A 340 -3.51 -19.55 -5.25
CA THR A 340 -3.66 -18.30 -6.01
C THR A 340 -2.35 -17.90 -6.67
N LYS A 341 -2.42 -17.28 -7.85
CA LYS A 341 -1.27 -16.72 -8.59
C LYS A 341 -1.34 -15.18 -8.57
N PRO A 342 -0.22 -14.44 -8.70
CA PRO A 342 -0.27 -13.00 -8.85
C PRO A 342 -0.99 -12.63 -10.16
N LYS A 343 -1.67 -11.48 -10.16
CA LYS A 343 -2.27 -10.94 -11.38
C LYS A 343 -1.16 -10.54 -12.36
N HIS A 344 -1.40 -10.73 -13.64
CA HIS A 344 -0.52 -10.26 -14.70
C HIS A 344 -0.99 -8.90 -15.20
N VAL A 345 -0.07 -7.96 -15.42
CA VAL A 345 -0.33 -6.58 -15.83
C VAL A 345 0.55 -6.22 -17.02
N PHE A 346 -0.02 -5.51 -17.99
CA PHE A 346 0.71 -4.75 -19.00
C PHE A 346 0.15 -3.32 -19.00
N ASP A 347 0.87 -2.37 -18.40
CA ASP A 347 0.48 -0.95 -18.34
C ASP A 347 1.13 -0.16 -19.49
N TYR A 348 0.66 -0.44 -20.71
CA TYR A 348 1.06 0.22 -21.95
C TYR A 348 -0.15 0.55 -22.82
N GLU A 349 -0.13 1.73 -23.44
CA GLU A 349 -0.77 1.89 -24.74
C GLU A 349 0.15 1.31 -25.82
N VAL A 350 -0.42 0.70 -26.86
CA VAL A 350 0.30 -0.18 -27.82
C VAL A 350 1.44 0.51 -28.59
N ASN A 351 1.55 1.84 -28.55
CA ASN A 351 2.58 2.64 -29.24
C ASN A 351 3.28 3.64 -28.27
N ASP A 352 3.75 3.19 -27.10
CA ASP A 352 4.62 3.99 -26.21
C ASP A 352 6.10 3.59 -26.33
N ARG A 353 6.92 4.47 -26.92
CA ARG A 353 8.39 4.41 -27.04
C ARG A 353 9.15 3.87 -25.83
N TYR A 354 8.63 3.99 -24.60
CA TYR A 354 9.31 3.48 -23.42
C TYR A 354 9.37 1.94 -23.39
N HIS A 355 8.40 1.20 -23.97
CA HIS A 355 8.48 -0.27 -24.06
C HIS A 355 9.62 -0.70 -24.99
N LEU A 356 9.72 -0.09 -26.17
CA LEU A 356 10.82 -0.33 -27.12
C LEU A 356 12.18 -0.02 -26.49
N LYS A 357 12.29 1.04 -25.68
CA LYS A 357 13.52 1.35 -24.92
C LYS A 357 13.84 0.30 -23.85
N LEU A 358 12.85 -0.28 -23.19
CA LEU A 358 13.06 -1.38 -22.24
C LEU A 358 13.52 -2.64 -22.99
N ASP A 359 12.89 -2.99 -24.11
CA ASP A 359 13.31 -4.14 -24.92
C ASP A 359 14.73 -3.99 -25.48
N VAL A 360 15.09 -2.80 -25.97
CA VAL A 360 16.49 -2.47 -26.36
C VAL A 360 17.44 -2.70 -25.20
N SER A 361 17.17 -2.13 -24.02
CA SER A 361 18.02 -2.27 -22.83
C SER A 361 18.12 -3.72 -22.33
N VAL A 362 17.03 -4.48 -22.36
CA VAL A 362 16.98 -5.89 -21.96
C VAL A 362 17.81 -6.74 -22.90
N LEU A 363 17.65 -6.57 -24.21
CA LEU A 363 18.42 -7.30 -25.23
C LEU A 363 19.91 -6.94 -25.20
N GLU A 364 20.26 -5.66 -24.95
CA GLU A 364 21.66 -5.24 -24.82
C GLU A 364 22.35 -5.91 -23.62
N GLU A 365 21.72 -5.90 -22.44
CA GLU A 365 22.23 -6.65 -21.27
C GLU A 365 22.45 -8.14 -21.57
N ASP A 366 21.49 -8.78 -22.23
CA ASP A 366 21.47 -10.24 -22.37
C ASP A 366 22.41 -10.71 -23.51
N ILE A 367 22.58 -9.89 -24.55
CA ILE A 367 23.65 -10.04 -25.55
C ILE A 367 25.04 -9.88 -24.90
N GLU A 368 25.22 -8.92 -23.99
CA GLU A 368 26.49 -8.73 -23.29
C GLU A 368 26.83 -9.93 -22.39
N LYS A 369 25.85 -10.44 -21.64
CA LYS A 369 26.00 -11.66 -20.82
C LYS A 369 26.41 -12.87 -21.66
N LEU A 370 25.77 -13.10 -22.80
CA LEU A 370 26.09 -14.23 -23.69
C LEU A 370 27.47 -14.09 -24.34
N LYS A 371 27.89 -12.88 -24.73
CA LYS A 371 29.26 -12.59 -25.19
C LYS A 371 30.28 -12.92 -24.10
N ASN A 372 30.03 -12.51 -22.86
CA ASN A 372 30.90 -12.80 -21.71
C ASN A 372 30.93 -14.30 -21.33
N GLN A 373 29.82 -15.03 -21.54
CA GLN A 373 29.72 -16.48 -21.34
C GLN A 373 30.28 -17.32 -22.50
N LYS A 374 30.65 -16.69 -23.63
CA LYS A 374 31.13 -17.33 -24.86
C LYS A 374 30.14 -18.31 -25.52
N ASP A 375 28.84 -18.06 -25.41
CA ASP A 375 27.84 -18.76 -26.23
C ASP A 375 27.48 -17.91 -27.48
N PRO A 376 28.01 -18.23 -28.68
CA PRO A 376 27.70 -17.49 -29.90
C PRO A 376 26.33 -17.84 -30.49
N THR A 377 25.67 -18.93 -30.06
CA THR A 377 24.51 -19.50 -30.76
C THR A 377 23.27 -18.61 -30.66
N LEU A 378 23.07 -17.97 -29.51
CA LEU A 378 21.95 -17.06 -29.23
C LEU A 378 22.26 -15.59 -29.55
N VAL A 379 23.55 -15.20 -29.63
CA VAL A 379 23.97 -13.81 -29.86
C VAL A 379 23.49 -13.28 -31.22
N ILE A 380 23.60 -14.07 -32.29
CA ILE A 380 23.21 -13.64 -33.64
C ILE A 380 21.68 -13.43 -33.77
N PRO A 381 20.81 -14.36 -33.32
CA PRO A 381 19.37 -14.13 -33.23
C PRO A 381 18.99 -12.89 -32.41
N LEU A 382 19.59 -12.70 -31.23
CA LEU A 382 19.27 -11.58 -30.34
C LEU A 382 19.74 -10.23 -30.92
N GLN A 383 20.91 -10.16 -31.55
CA GLN A 383 21.36 -8.95 -32.24
C GLN A 383 20.37 -8.55 -33.34
N LYS A 384 19.90 -9.52 -34.16
CA LYS A 384 18.89 -9.25 -35.19
C LYS A 384 17.55 -8.79 -34.58
N ALA A 385 17.16 -9.29 -33.41
CA ALA A 385 15.98 -8.80 -32.69
C ALA A 385 16.18 -7.35 -32.21
N LEU A 386 17.34 -7.04 -31.63
CA LEU A 386 17.71 -5.70 -31.16
C LEU A 386 17.68 -4.68 -32.30
N ASP A 387 18.27 -5.00 -33.45
CA ASP A 387 18.33 -4.13 -34.62
C ASP A 387 16.92 -3.82 -35.16
N ASN A 388 16.03 -4.83 -35.19
CA ASN A 388 14.62 -4.65 -35.58
C ASN A 388 13.83 -3.75 -34.60
N ILE A 389 14.10 -3.83 -33.29
CA ILE A 389 13.41 -3.00 -32.29
C ILE A 389 13.96 -1.57 -32.31
N LYS A 390 15.26 -1.39 -32.54
CA LYS A 390 15.86 -0.07 -32.77
C LYS A 390 15.26 0.63 -33.99
N ALA A 391 15.07 -0.07 -35.11
CA ALA A 391 14.40 0.48 -36.29
C ALA A 391 12.97 0.96 -35.99
N LYS A 392 12.17 0.17 -35.25
CA LYS A 392 10.83 0.58 -34.81
C LYS A 392 10.83 1.82 -33.90
N LEU A 393 11.79 1.89 -32.97
CA LEU A 393 11.93 3.03 -32.04
C LEU A 393 12.28 4.31 -32.81
N ASP A 394 13.19 4.20 -33.78
CA ASP A 394 13.57 5.26 -34.70
C ASP A 394 12.37 5.78 -35.51
N ASP A 395 11.54 4.89 -36.04
CA ASP A 395 10.33 5.26 -36.80
C ASP A 395 9.25 5.87 -35.90
N GLU A 396 9.08 5.42 -34.65
CA GLU A 396 8.15 6.04 -33.70
C GLU A 396 8.60 7.46 -33.30
N ILE A 397 9.91 7.67 -33.14
CA ILE A 397 10.53 8.98 -32.87
C ILE A 397 10.35 9.92 -34.06
N LYS A 398 10.50 9.44 -35.30
CA LYS A 398 10.32 10.24 -36.53
C LYS A 398 8.85 10.55 -36.83
N GLY A 399 7.95 9.59 -36.59
CA GLY A 399 6.51 9.72 -36.86
C GLY A 399 5.78 10.70 -35.93
N LYS A 400 6.25 10.84 -34.67
CA LYS A 400 5.71 11.80 -33.69
C LYS A 400 6.47 13.13 -33.79
N GLY A 401 6.21 13.90 -34.86
CA GLY A 401 6.91 15.15 -35.20
C GLY A 401 7.16 16.08 -34.01
N ILE A 402 8.44 16.20 -33.62
CA ILE A 402 8.86 16.77 -32.35
C ILE A 402 8.81 18.31 -32.40
N LYS A 403 7.87 18.91 -31.66
CA LYS A 403 8.20 20.15 -30.93
C LYS A 403 9.19 19.75 -29.83
N GLN A 404 10.36 20.38 -29.79
CA GLN A 404 11.25 20.21 -28.65
C GLN A 404 10.53 20.72 -27.40
N GLU A 405 10.29 19.83 -26.43
CA GLU A 405 10.19 20.26 -25.04
C GLU A 405 11.55 20.91 -24.72
N LEU A 406 11.54 22.17 -24.31
CA LEU A 406 12.74 22.96 -24.14
C LEU A 406 13.61 22.34 -23.05
N MET A 407 14.76 21.79 -23.45
CA MET A 407 15.90 21.71 -22.53
C MET A 407 16.33 23.15 -22.22
N PRO A 408 16.69 23.48 -20.97
CA PRO A 408 17.31 24.76 -20.66
C PRO A 408 18.55 25.00 -21.53
N THR A 409 18.75 26.25 -21.94
CA THR A 409 19.97 26.67 -22.64
C THR A 409 21.19 26.59 -21.71
N GLU A 410 22.38 26.45 -22.29
CA GLU A 410 23.65 26.09 -21.59
C GLU A 410 24.14 27.10 -20.53
N ASP A 411 23.42 28.19 -20.28
CA ASP A 411 23.71 29.22 -19.27
C ASP A 411 23.01 28.98 -17.91
N GLU A 412 22.16 27.97 -17.75
CA GLU A 412 21.56 27.59 -16.46
C GLU A 412 22.33 26.42 -15.78
N ASP A 413 22.68 26.58 -14.50
CA ASP A 413 23.49 25.64 -13.73
C ASP A 413 22.88 24.21 -13.73
N PRO A 414 23.59 23.17 -14.22
CA PRO A 414 23.08 21.80 -14.29
C PRO A 414 22.62 21.20 -12.95
N TRP A 415 23.03 21.75 -11.81
CA TRP A 415 22.55 21.35 -10.49
C TRP A 415 21.17 21.91 -10.11
N LEU A 416 20.56 22.72 -10.97
CA LEU A 416 19.40 23.56 -10.66
C LEU A 416 18.15 23.31 -11.51
N LEU A 417 18.02 22.12 -12.13
CA LEU A 417 16.71 21.54 -12.49
C LEU A 417 15.89 21.15 -11.25
N ARG A 418 15.59 22.14 -10.41
CA ARG A 418 14.60 22.09 -9.33
C ARG A 418 13.21 22.04 -9.91
N VAL A 419 12.84 20.87 -10.42
CA VAL A 419 11.44 20.44 -10.39
C VAL A 419 10.95 20.62 -8.95
N SER A 420 9.88 21.38 -8.76
CA SER A 420 9.52 21.90 -7.44
C SER A 420 9.06 20.80 -6.48
N GLU A 421 9.04 21.13 -5.18
CA GLU A 421 8.52 20.24 -4.14
C GLU A 421 7.03 19.89 -4.38
N GLU A 422 6.31 20.69 -5.15
CA GLU A 422 4.96 20.41 -5.64
C GLU A 422 4.95 19.16 -6.54
N GLU A 423 5.59 19.22 -7.71
CA GLU A 423 5.56 18.12 -8.71
C GLU A 423 6.18 16.82 -8.16
N MET A 424 7.14 16.94 -7.22
CA MET A 424 7.64 15.81 -6.44
C MET A 424 6.53 15.18 -5.59
N ASN A 425 5.91 15.96 -4.71
CA ASN A 425 4.85 15.47 -3.82
C ASN A 425 3.60 15.01 -4.59
N GLU A 426 3.31 15.59 -5.76
CA GLU A 426 2.24 15.17 -6.65
C GLU A 426 2.40 13.74 -7.19
N ARG A 427 3.65 13.33 -7.50
CA ARG A 427 3.95 11.97 -7.97
C ARG A 427 4.05 10.99 -6.82
N LEU A 428 4.61 11.42 -5.69
CA LEU A 428 4.64 10.63 -4.46
C LEU A 428 3.24 10.41 -3.86
N LEU A 429 2.28 11.28 -4.16
CA LEU A 429 0.86 11.10 -3.83
C LEU A 429 0.21 9.86 -4.48
N LEU A 430 0.83 9.30 -5.52
CA LEU A 430 0.42 8.01 -6.10
C LEU A 430 0.95 6.81 -5.28
N ILE A 431 1.95 7.03 -4.41
CA ILE A 431 2.51 6.05 -3.48
C ILE A 431 1.75 6.12 -2.15
N ASP A 432 0.56 5.53 -2.15
CA ASP A 432 -0.44 5.63 -1.09
C ASP A 432 0.06 5.14 0.29
N VAL A 433 -0.11 5.97 1.33
CA VAL A 433 0.29 5.66 2.72
C VAL A 433 -0.94 5.30 3.55
N TYR A 434 -0.91 4.14 4.20
CA TYR A 434 -2.06 3.57 4.89
C TYR A 434 -2.54 4.35 6.14
N GLU A 435 -3.85 4.63 6.19
CA GLU A 435 -4.56 5.06 7.41
C GLU A 435 -4.95 3.88 8.35
N PRO A 436 -4.85 4.04 9.68
CA PRO A 436 -5.38 3.10 10.68
C PRO A 436 -6.65 3.61 11.42
N TRP A 437 -7.59 2.69 11.71
CA TRP A 437 -8.85 2.94 12.44
C TRP A 437 -9.09 1.83 13.50
N TRP A 438 -9.76 2.12 14.63
CA TRP A 438 -9.50 1.46 15.94
C TRP A 438 -10.72 0.99 16.77
N LEU A 439 -10.45 0.09 17.76
CA LEU A 439 -11.14 -0.27 19.03
C LEU A 439 -11.79 -1.69 19.19
N PRO A 440 -11.77 -2.30 20.42
CA PRO A 440 -11.96 -3.76 20.64
C PRO A 440 -13.01 -4.15 21.74
N GLU A 441 -13.17 -5.46 22.06
CA GLU A 441 -13.62 -6.02 23.37
C GLU A 441 -13.47 -7.57 23.44
N GLN A 442 -13.56 -8.18 24.65
CA GLN A 442 -12.88 -9.44 25.10
C GLN A 442 -13.82 -10.33 26.00
N GLU A 443 -13.60 -11.60 26.41
CA GLU A 443 -12.65 -12.71 26.14
C GLU A 443 -13.31 -14.09 26.52
N SER A 444 -12.53 -15.17 26.77
CA SER A 444 -12.88 -16.49 27.40
C SER A 444 -13.68 -17.55 26.59
N SER A 445 -13.63 -18.87 26.88
CA SER A 445 -12.50 -19.80 27.16
C SER A 445 -12.98 -21.28 27.20
N CYS A 446 -12.19 -22.25 26.66
CA CYS A 446 -11.98 -23.66 27.11
C CYS A 446 -11.64 -24.67 25.97
N LEU A 447 -10.42 -25.25 25.99
CA LEU A 447 -10.04 -26.69 25.88
C LEU A 447 -10.77 -27.62 24.85
N ILE A 448 -10.21 -28.64 24.15
CA ILE A 448 -8.90 -29.37 24.01
C ILE A 448 -9.09 -30.46 22.89
N PRO A 449 -8.09 -31.16 22.27
CA PRO A 449 -6.64 -30.95 22.07
C PRO A 449 -6.15 -31.17 20.59
N THR A 450 -4.82 -31.29 20.39
CA THR A 450 -3.99 -32.07 19.40
C THR A 450 -4.56 -32.63 18.06
N GLU A 451 -3.83 -32.65 16.92
CA GLU A 451 -2.48 -32.11 16.63
C GLU A 451 -2.18 -31.87 15.12
N SER A 452 -1.54 -30.73 14.85
CA SER A 452 -0.77 -30.30 13.65
C SER A 452 -0.03 -29.01 14.08
N LYS A 453 1.01 -28.50 13.39
CA LYS A 453 1.80 -27.33 13.88
C LYS A 453 2.33 -26.39 12.77
N ALA A 454 2.15 -25.08 12.99
CA ALA A 454 2.69 -23.93 12.22
C ALA A 454 2.87 -22.72 13.17
N GLN A 455 3.34 -21.54 12.71
CA GLN A 455 3.55 -20.36 13.61
C GLN A 455 3.17 -19.00 12.98
N LEU A 456 2.61 -18.10 13.79
CA LEU A 456 2.43 -16.66 13.50
C LEU A 456 3.53 -15.85 14.20
N LEU A 457 4.24 -15.05 13.41
CA LEU A 457 5.24 -14.09 13.86
C LEU A 457 4.80 -12.68 13.46
N GLU A 458 4.90 -11.73 14.38
CA GLU A 458 4.69 -10.30 14.11
C GLU A 458 5.93 -9.52 14.55
N LEU A 459 6.39 -8.56 13.74
CA LEU A 459 7.22 -7.48 14.30
C LEU A 459 6.37 -6.76 15.37
N PRO A 460 6.91 -6.31 16.52
CA PRO A 460 6.11 -6.02 17.72
C PRO A 460 5.22 -4.75 17.67
N THR A 461 4.22 -4.78 16.78
CA THR A 461 3.16 -3.79 16.55
C THR A 461 1.81 -4.37 17.00
N ILE A 462 0.74 -4.29 16.21
CA ILE A 462 -0.64 -4.23 16.71
C ILE A 462 -1.36 -5.60 16.74
N ASP A 463 -1.01 -6.39 17.75
CA ASP A 463 -2.03 -7.17 18.44
C ASP A 463 -2.75 -6.34 19.52
N GLN A 464 -4.03 -6.66 19.70
CA GLN A 464 -4.95 -6.19 20.75
C GLN A 464 -5.71 -7.44 21.24
N LYS A 465 -5.78 -7.63 22.57
CA LYS A 465 -6.79 -8.51 23.17
C LYS A 465 -8.19 -7.97 22.83
#